data_AF-A0A3D5P9E2-F1
#
_entry.id   AF-A0A3D5P9E2-F1
#
_cell.length_a   1.000
_cell.length_b   1.000
_cell.length_c   1.000
_cell.angle_alpha   90.00
_cell.angle_beta   90.00
_cell.angle_gamma   90.00
#
_symmetry.space_group_name_H-M   'P 1'
#
loop_
_entity.id
_entity.type
_entity.pdbx_description
1 polymer ?
#
loop_
_entity_poly.entity_id
_entity_poly.type
_entity_poly.pdbx_seq_one_letter_code
_entity_poly.pdbx_strand_id
1 'polypeptide(L)'
;LQIEVAVMDGTGKIELTGSLGDVMKESAKTAISCIRTRASKFGIRHDFYTKYDIHIHAPEGAIPKDGPSAGAAMATAITSALCNIPIRHDVAMTGEITLLGRILPIGGLKEKTMAAYRSGIKTVIIPADNEPDLAEVDSAVKDHVHFEPVEQIDQVLKLALTEMPSPHDGVSAGKVKQVPISEKESDSSAVPRTDRTSPDCQTIPQ
;
A
#
# COMPACT_ATOMS: atom_id res chain seq x y z
N LEU A 1 -5.87 -9.89 -2.70
CA LEU A 1 -4.68 -9.53 -1.90
C LEU A 1 -4.65 -8.02 -1.76
N GLN A 2 -4.61 -7.51 -0.54
CA GLN A 2 -4.44 -6.07 -0.26
C GLN A 2 -2.96 -5.76 -0.10
N ILE A 3 -2.51 -4.61 -0.60
CA ILE A 3 -1.15 -4.10 -0.43
C ILE A 3 -1.24 -2.74 0.26
N GLU A 4 -0.46 -2.57 1.30
CA GLU A 4 -0.36 -1.34 2.09
C GLU A 4 1.05 -0.77 1.94
N VAL A 5 1.15 0.54 1.77
CA VAL A 5 2.43 1.23 1.64
C VAL A 5 2.44 2.43 2.57
N ALA A 6 3.47 2.51 3.42
CA ALA A 6 3.76 3.67 4.24
C ALA A 6 5.06 4.33 3.77
N VAL A 7 5.05 5.66 3.72
CA VAL A 7 6.22 6.50 3.42
C VAL A 7 6.48 7.38 4.63
N MET A 8 7.68 7.32 5.17
CA MET A 8 8.07 7.99 6.42
C MET A 8 9.42 8.70 6.24
N ASP A 9 9.65 9.82 6.93
CA ASP A 9 10.98 10.43 6.97
C ASP A 9 12.01 9.42 7.48
N GLY A 10 13.14 9.30 6.77
CA GLY A 10 14.11 8.25 7.05
C GLY A 10 15.42 8.37 6.27
N THR A 11 15.99 7.22 5.95
CA THR A 11 17.34 7.10 5.36
C THR A 11 17.35 6.36 4.02
N GLY A 12 16.18 6.01 3.48
CA GLY A 12 16.05 5.25 2.24
C GLY A 12 15.88 3.75 2.43
N LYS A 13 15.46 3.30 3.62
CA LYS A 13 15.23 1.88 3.90
C LYS A 13 13.97 1.40 3.21
N ILE A 14 14.02 0.16 2.73
CA ILE A 14 12.88 -0.53 2.14
C ILE A 14 12.54 -1.71 3.04
N GLU A 15 11.39 -1.64 3.69
CA GLU A 15 10.87 -2.71 4.54
C GLU A 15 9.77 -3.47 3.81
N LEU A 16 9.88 -4.81 3.79
CA LEU A 16 8.97 -5.69 3.08
C LEU A 16 8.44 -6.74 4.07
N THR A 17 7.14 -6.74 4.33
CA THR A 17 6.52 -7.58 5.38
C THR A 17 5.22 -8.23 4.89
N GLY A 18 4.74 -9.26 5.61
CA GLY A 18 3.52 -9.99 5.25
C GLY A 18 3.75 -11.37 4.61
N SER A 19 4.84 -12.04 4.99
CA SER A 19 5.27 -13.34 4.45
C SER A 19 5.45 -13.37 2.94
N LEU A 20 6.17 -12.36 2.43
CA LEU A 20 6.53 -12.26 1.03
C LEU A 20 7.66 -13.24 0.69
N GLY A 21 7.47 -14.03 -0.37
CA GLY A 21 8.52 -14.83 -0.99
C GLY A 21 9.50 -13.95 -1.78
N ASP A 22 10.57 -14.56 -2.26
CA ASP A 22 11.68 -13.82 -2.86
C ASP A 22 11.31 -13.19 -4.21
N VAL A 23 10.44 -13.84 -5.00
CA VAL A 23 9.97 -13.27 -6.27
C VAL A 23 9.11 -12.03 -6.01
N MET A 24 8.26 -12.09 -4.99
CA MET A 24 7.42 -10.94 -4.63
C MET A 24 8.24 -9.77 -4.05
N LYS A 25 9.31 -10.05 -3.29
CA LYS A 25 10.26 -9.02 -2.83
C LYS A 25 11.02 -8.37 -3.99
N GLU A 26 11.45 -9.15 -4.97
CA GLU A 26 12.10 -8.63 -6.19
C GLU A 26 11.13 -7.74 -6.99
N SER A 27 9.86 -8.15 -7.09
CA SER A 27 8.80 -7.35 -7.71
C SER A 27 8.60 -6.00 -7.02
N ALA A 28 8.64 -5.97 -5.68
CA ALA A 28 8.56 -4.74 -4.89
C ALA A 28 9.73 -3.77 -5.18
N LYS A 29 10.95 -4.27 -5.22
CA LYS A 29 12.14 -3.46 -5.58
C LYS A 29 12.07 -2.94 -7.01
N THR A 30 11.55 -3.76 -7.92
CA THR A 30 11.35 -3.40 -9.34
C THR A 30 10.32 -2.28 -9.47
N ALA A 31 9.21 -2.35 -8.73
CA ALA A 31 8.20 -1.30 -8.67
C ALA A 31 8.80 0.03 -8.17
N ILE A 32 9.54 0.02 -7.06
CA ILE A 32 10.21 1.22 -6.53
C ILE A 32 11.15 1.83 -7.57
N SER A 33 11.95 0.98 -8.23
CA SER A 33 12.90 1.41 -9.27
C SER A 33 12.18 2.00 -10.49
N CYS A 34 11.07 1.39 -10.91
CA CYS A 34 10.22 1.87 -12.00
C CYS A 34 9.58 3.24 -11.69
N ILE A 35 9.15 3.48 -10.45
CA ILE A 35 8.63 4.79 -10.03
C ILE A 35 9.76 5.82 -9.96
N ARG A 36 10.94 5.43 -9.50
CA ARG A 36 12.11 6.31 -9.45
C ARG A 36 12.52 6.85 -10.81
N THR A 37 12.46 6.03 -11.87
CA THR A 37 12.76 6.50 -13.25
C THR A 37 11.68 7.43 -13.81
N ARG A 38 10.51 7.50 -13.18
CA ARG A 38 9.37 8.35 -13.55
C ARG A 38 9.11 9.50 -12.59
N ALA A 39 9.97 9.70 -11.59
CA ALA A 39 9.73 10.65 -10.50
C ALA A 39 9.42 12.07 -11.01
N SER A 40 10.20 12.58 -11.96
CA SER A 40 9.98 13.92 -12.55
C SER A 40 8.60 14.05 -13.20
N LYS A 41 8.17 13.01 -13.92
CA LYS A 41 6.90 13.00 -14.64
C LYS A 41 5.72 13.08 -13.68
N PHE A 42 5.85 12.47 -12.51
CA PHE A 42 4.79 12.39 -11.51
C PHE A 42 4.86 13.48 -10.44
N GLY A 43 5.80 14.42 -10.54
CA GLY A 43 6.00 15.45 -9.50
C GLY A 43 6.58 14.89 -8.20
N ILE A 44 7.15 13.69 -8.22
CA ILE A 44 7.79 13.07 -7.06
C ILE A 44 9.21 13.62 -6.92
N ARG A 45 9.59 13.99 -5.70
CA ARG A 45 10.95 14.45 -5.40
C ARG A 45 11.98 13.40 -5.79
N HIS A 46 13.00 13.78 -6.56
CA HIS A 46 14.05 12.86 -6.97
C HIS A 46 14.80 12.18 -5.82
N ASP A 47 14.92 12.84 -4.67
CA ASP A 47 15.65 12.34 -3.51
C ASP A 47 14.80 11.48 -2.56
N PHE A 48 13.57 11.11 -2.94
CA PHE A 48 12.68 10.34 -2.08
C PHE A 48 13.32 9.02 -1.60
N TYR A 49 14.10 8.37 -2.46
CA TYR A 49 14.73 7.08 -2.20
C TYR A 49 15.89 7.14 -1.18
N THR A 50 16.34 8.33 -0.78
CA THR A 50 17.35 8.51 0.30
C THR A 50 16.80 9.24 1.51
N LYS A 51 15.69 9.97 1.36
CA LYS A 51 15.07 10.78 2.41
C LYS A 51 13.89 10.12 3.09
N TYR A 52 13.25 9.15 2.43
CA TYR A 52 12.12 8.45 2.98
C TYR A 52 12.38 6.96 3.10
N ASP A 53 11.94 6.38 4.20
CA ASP A 53 11.81 4.94 4.34
C ASP A 53 10.44 4.52 3.77
N ILE A 54 10.43 3.42 3.02
CA ILE A 54 9.24 2.87 2.36
C ILE A 54 8.97 1.50 2.96
N HIS A 55 7.79 1.33 3.56
CA HIS A 55 7.34 0.05 4.10
C HIS A 55 6.18 -0.48 3.27
N ILE A 56 6.39 -1.64 2.64
CA ILE A 56 5.36 -2.36 1.89
C ILE A 56 4.92 -3.56 2.74
N HIS A 57 3.62 -3.61 3.03
CA HIS A 57 3.00 -4.66 3.81
C HIS A 57 1.90 -5.36 3.00
N ALA A 58 1.88 -6.68 3.05
CA ALA A 58 0.83 -7.50 2.44
C ALA A 58 0.10 -8.32 3.52
N PRO A 59 -1.08 -7.87 3.99
CA PRO A 59 -1.78 -8.48 5.12
C PRO A 59 -2.11 -9.95 4.99
N GLU A 60 -2.44 -10.50 6.16
CA GLU A 60 -2.34 -11.90 6.58
C GLU A 60 -0.91 -12.41 6.56
N GLY A 61 -0.10 -11.97 7.53
CA GLY A 61 1.31 -12.34 7.65
C GLY A 61 1.59 -13.82 7.85
N ALA A 62 0.59 -14.67 8.10
CA ALA A 62 0.77 -16.12 8.22
C ALA A 62 0.69 -16.86 6.88
N ILE A 63 0.06 -16.27 5.85
CA ILE A 63 -0.13 -16.91 4.54
C ILE A 63 1.02 -16.47 3.62
N PRO A 64 1.87 -17.40 3.14
CA PRO A 64 2.93 -17.09 2.20
C PRO A 64 2.36 -16.50 0.90
N LYS A 65 2.97 -15.42 0.44
CA LYS A 65 2.60 -14.74 -0.81
C LYS A 65 3.83 -14.67 -1.69
N ASP A 66 3.75 -15.30 -2.85
CA ASP A 66 4.85 -15.27 -3.80
C ASP A 66 4.36 -15.13 -5.23
N GLY A 67 5.26 -14.64 -6.08
CA GLY A 67 5.01 -14.42 -7.50
C GLY A 67 5.02 -12.95 -7.91
N PRO A 68 5.24 -12.66 -9.20
CA PRO A 68 5.50 -11.31 -9.70
C PRO A 68 4.22 -10.49 -9.98
N SER A 69 3.05 -11.14 -9.94
CA SER A 69 1.78 -10.60 -10.44
C SER A 69 1.17 -9.41 -9.68
N ALA A 70 1.79 -9.00 -8.58
CA ALA A 70 1.39 -7.84 -7.77
C ALA A 70 2.24 -6.59 -8.04
N GLY A 71 3.18 -6.64 -8.99
CA GLY A 71 4.08 -5.54 -9.30
C GLY A 71 3.35 -4.23 -9.67
N ALA A 72 2.30 -4.33 -10.50
CA ALA A 72 1.46 -3.18 -10.86
C ALA A 72 0.76 -2.54 -9.64
N ALA A 73 0.27 -3.37 -8.71
CA ALA A 73 -0.39 -2.93 -7.49
C ALA A 73 0.60 -2.22 -6.54
N MET A 74 1.81 -2.77 -6.38
CA MET A 74 2.86 -2.15 -5.56
C MET A 74 3.27 -0.80 -6.14
N ALA A 75 3.52 -0.72 -7.45
CA ALA A 75 3.88 0.54 -8.10
C ALA A 75 2.79 1.62 -7.95
N THR A 76 1.53 1.22 -8.04
CA THR A 76 0.39 2.11 -7.81
C THR A 76 0.32 2.59 -6.36
N ALA A 77 0.47 1.68 -5.39
CA ALA A 77 0.44 2.02 -3.96
C ALA A 77 1.61 2.92 -3.54
N ILE A 78 2.82 2.67 -4.06
CA ILE A 78 3.98 3.53 -3.86
C ILE A 78 3.72 4.92 -4.44
N THR A 79 3.21 5.01 -5.66
CA THR A 79 2.91 6.30 -6.31
C THR A 79 1.85 7.07 -5.54
N SER A 80 0.78 6.40 -5.12
CA SER A 80 -0.28 6.96 -4.30
C SER A 80 0.27 7.54 -3.00
N ALA A 81 1.10 6.79 -2.28
CA ALA A 81 1.67 7.23 -1.01
C ALA A 81 2.65 8.41 -1.17
N LEU A 82 3.46 8.42 -2.24
CA LEU A 82 4.43 9.50 -2.51
C LEU A 82 3.75 10.79 -2.98
N CYS A 83 2.67 10.69 -3.75
CA CYS A 83 1.94 11.85 -4.28
C CYS A 83 0.78 12.29 -3.38
N ASN A 84 0.46 11.51 -2.34
CA ASN A 84 -0.74 11.69 -1.51
C ASN A 84 -2.04 11.73 -2.35
N ILE A 85 -2.12 10.87 -3.36
CA ILE A 85 -3.28 10.75 -4.25
C ILE A 85 -4.01 9.44 -3.92
N PRO A 86 -5.31 9.47 -3.54
CA PRO A 86 -6.07 8.27 -3.25
C PRO A 86 -6.17 7.28 -4.41
N ILE A 87 -6.22 5.99 -4.07
CA ILE A 87 -6.54 4.89 -5.01
C ILE A 87 -8.04 4.65 -4.96
N ARG A 88 -8.65 4.42 -6.11
CA ARG A 88 -10.04 3.98 -6.24
C ARG A 88 -10.25 2.62 -5.56
N HIS A 89 -11.25 2.53 -4.70
CA HIS A 89 -11.58 1.30 -3.95
C HIS A 89 -12.31 0.25 -4.81
N ASP A 90 -12.86 0.64 -5.97
CA ASP A 90 -13.62 -0.22 -6.87
C ASP A 90 -12.75 -0.87 -7.96
N VAL A 91 -11.43 -0.74 -7.85
CA VAL A 91 -10.44 -1.22 -8.83
C VAL A 91 -9.55 -2.30 -8.21
N ALA A 92 -9.40 -3.42 -8.91
CA ALA A 92 -8.31 -4.38 -8.70
C ALA A 92 -7.39 -4.40 -9.91
N MET A 93 -6.16 -4.87 -9.71
CA MET A 93 -5.19 -4.98 -10.80
C MET A 93 -4.28 -6.19 -10.61
N THR A 94 -3.82 -6.74 -11.72
CA THR A 94 -2.79 -7.77 -11.74
C THR A 94 -1.84 -7.53 -12.92
N GLY A 95 -0.59 -7.94 -12.77
CA GLY A 95 0.41 -7.76 -13.80
C GLY A 95 1.80 -7.72 -13.19
N GLU A 96 2.73 -8.40 -13.84
CA GLU A 96 4.15 -8.27 -13.53
C GLU A 96 4.67 -6.93 -14.08
N ILE A 97 5.44 -6.21 -13.29
CA ILE A 97 6.00 -4.92 -13.70
C ILE A 97 7.48 -5.07 -14.04
N THR A 98 7.90 -4.40 -15.12
CA THR A 98 9.31 -4.27 -15.49
C THR A 98 9.90 -2.94 -15.03
N LEU A 99 11.24 -2.82 -15.01
CA LEU A 99 11.92 -1.53 -14.76
C LEU A 99 11.53 -0.44 -15.75
N LEU A 100 11.18 -0.83 -16.98
CA LEU A 100 10.71 0.07 -18.04
C LEU A 100 9.22 0.39 -17.93
N GLY A 101 8.53 -0.14 -16.92
CA GLY A 101 7.11 0.09 -16.64
C GLY A 101 6.14 -0.70 -17.52
N ARG A 102 6.62 -1.64 -18.35
CA ARG A 102 5.75 -2.58 -19.05
C ARG A 102 5.02 -3.47 -18.04
N ILE A 103 3.78 -3.78 -18.34
CA ILE A 103 2.92 -4.72 -17.62
C ILE A 103 2.89 -6.03 -18.40
N LEU A 104 3.45 -7.08 -17.80
CA LEU A 104 3.63 -8.40 -18.40
C LEU A 104 2.51 -9.35 -18.00
N PRO A 105 2.20 -10.34 -18.86
CA PRO A 105 1.13 -11.30 -18.61
C PRO A 105 1.38 -12.14 -17.35
N ILE A 106 0.28 -12.60 -16.78
CA ILE A 106 0.27 -13.41 -15.56
C ILE A 106 -0.49 -14.72 -15.78
N GLY A 107 -0.21 -15.71 -14.94
CA GLY A 107 -1.02 -16.93 -14.86
C GLY A 107 -2.20 -16.80 -13.90
N GLY A 108 -3.19 -17.69 -14.06
CA GLY A 108 -4.34 -17.81 -13.15
C GLY A 108 -5.29 -16.62 -13.20
N LEU A 109 -5.54 -16.08 -14.42
CA LEU A 109 -6.43 -14.93 -14.58
C LEU A 109 -7.84 -15.27 -14.08
N LYS A 110 -8.37 -16.46 -14.43
CA LYS A 110 -9.69 -16.93 -14.01
C LYS A 110 -9.88 -16.87 -12.49
N GLU A 111 -8.96 -17.42 -11.71
CA GLU A 111 -9.07 -17.45 -10.24
C GLU A 111 -8.97 -16.04 -9.65
N LYS A 112 -8.10 -15.20 -10.22
CA LYS A 112 -7.90 -13.81 -9.78
C LYS A 112 -9.13 -12.94 -10.04
N THR A 113 -9.75 -13.05 -11.21
CA THR A 113 -10.95 -12.27 -11.56
C THR A 113 -12.16 -12.75 -10.77
N MET A 114 -12.28 -14.06 -10.51
CA MET A 114 -13.29 -14.60 -9.60
C MET A 114 -13.15 -14.05 -8.18
N ALA A 115 -11.92 -13.92 -7.66
CA ALA A 115 -11.67 -13.33 -6.35
C ALA A 115 -12.03 -11.83 -6.31
N ALA A 116 -11.71 -11.08 -7.38
CA ALA A 116 -12.10 -9.69 -7.52
C ALA A 116 -13.62 -9.52 -7.53
N TYR A 117 -14.33 -10.33 -8.32
CA TYR A 117 -15.79 -10.36 -8.37
C TYR A 117 -16.42 -10.63 -7.00
N ARG A 118 -15.94 -11.65 -6.28
CA ARG A 118 -16.40 -11.98 -4.92
C ARG A 118 -16.17 -10.85 -3.92
N SER A 119 -15.14 -10.04 -4.14
CA SER A 119 -14.81 -8.88 -3.30
C SER A 119 -15.60 -7.62 -3.69
N GLY A 120 -16.54 -7.72 -4.64
CA GLY A 120 -17.38 -6.60 -5.08
C GLY A 120 -16.68 -5.58 -5.98
N ILE A 121 -15.48 -5.90 -6.48
CA ILE A 121 -14.71 -5.04 -7.39
C ILE A 121 -15.46 -4.86 -8.70
N LYS A 122 -15.46 -3.63 -9.23
CA LYS A 122 -16.16 -3.26 -10.47
C LYS A 122 -15.25 -3.22 -11.67
N THR A 123 -13.99 -2.87 -11.48
CA THR A 123 -13.00 -2.77 -12.56
C THR A 123 -11.78 -3.62 -12.24
N VAL A 124 -11.35 -4.44 -13.19
CA VAL A 124 -10.11 -5.22 -13.09
C VAL A 124 -9.17 -4.83 -14.21
N ILE A 125 -8.03 -4.25 -13.83
CA ILE A 125 -6.95 -3.91 -14.76
C ILE A 125 -6.10 -5.17 -14.99
N ILE A 126 -5.92 -5.54 -16.25
CA ILE A 126 -5.20 -6.75 -16.66
C ILE A 126 -4.09 -6.41 -17.67
N PRO A 127 -3.03 -7.22 -17.78
CA PRO A 127 -2.08 -7.08 -18.88
C PRO A 127 -2.78 -7.25 -20.23
N ALA A 128 -2.44 -6.44 -21.22
CA ALA A 128 -3.03 -6.53 -22.57
C ALA A 128 -2.85 -7.92 -23.18
N ASP A 129 -1.68 -8.54 -22.95
CA ASP A 129 -1.37 -9.88 -23.42
C ASP A 129 -2.24 -10.99 -22.76
N ASN A 130 -2.95 -10.70 -21.67
CA ASN A 130 -3.90 -11.61 -21.02
C ASN A 130 -5.34 -11.46 -21.54
N GLU A 131 -5.62 -10.52 -22.46
CA GLU A 131 -6.98 -10.35 -23.02
C GLU A 131 -7.55 -11.64 -23.64
N PRO A 132 -6.78 -12.47 -24.38
CA PRO A 132 -7.28 -13.75 -24.88
C PRO A 132 -7.73 -14.72 -23.78
N ASP A 133 -7.08 -14.69 -22.61
CA ASP A 133 -7.39 -15.57 -21.47
C ASP A 133 -8.74 -15.22 -20.83
N LEU A 134 -9.30 -14.04 -21.13
CA LEU A 134 -10.66 -13.72 -20.74
C LEU A 134 -11.65 -14.74 -21.30
N ALA A 135 -11.37 -15.42 -22.41
CA ALA A 135 -12.23 -16.49 -22.92
C ALA A 135 -12.57 -17.56 -21.86
N GLU A 136 -11.64 -17.86 -20.95
CA GLU A 136 -11.78 -18.89 -19.91
C GLU A 136 -12.49 -18.40 -18.63
N VAL A 137 -12.68 -17.08 -18.50
CA VAL A 137 -13.37 -16.47 -17.36
C VAL A 137 -14.87 -16.71 -17.44
N ASP A 138 -15.47 -17.07 -16.30
CA ASP A 138 -16.90 -17.37 -16.17
C ASP A 138 -17.77 -16.17 -16.58
N SER A 139 -18.89 -16.43 -17.27
CA SER A 139 -19.80 -15.38 -17.75
C SER A 139 -20.30 -14.48 -16.63
N ALA A 140 -20.62 -15.05 -15.47
CA ALA A 140 -21.05 -14.30 -14.30
C ALA A 140 -20.06 -13.20 -13.88
N VAL A 141 -18.75 -13.40 -14.06
CA VAL A 141 -17.75 -12.37 -13.79
C VAL A 141 -17.72 -11.34 -14.90
N LYS A 142 -17.69 -11.78 -16.16
CA LYS A 142 -17.68 -10.91 -17.35
C LYS A 142 -18.86 -9.94 -17.37
N ASP A 143 -20.02 -10.38 -16.91
CA ASP A 143 -21.24 -9.58 -16.90
C ASP A 143 -21.23 -8.48 -15.81
N HIS A 144 -20.39 -8.62 -14.77
CA HIS A 144 -20.39 -7.74 -13.59
C HIS A 144 -19.09 -6.97 -13.36
N VAL A 145 -18.00 -7.36 -14.03
CA VAL A 145 -16.67 -6.78 -13.90
C VAL A 145 -16.25 -6.19 -15.23
N HIS A 146 -15.87 -4.91 -15.22
CA HIS A 146 -15.25 -4.25 -16.35
C HIS A 146 -13.76 -4.59 -16.40
N PHE A 147 -13.28 -5.11 -17.53
CA PHE A 147 -11.87 -5.42 -17.73
C PHE A 147 -11.18 -4.29 -18.49
N GLU A 148 -10.02 -3.86 -18.01
CA GLU A 148 -9.20 -2.80 -18.62
C GLU A 148 -7.82 -3.38 -19.00
N PRO A 149 -7.61 -3.77 -20.26
CA PRO A 149 -6.32 -4.24 -20.74
C PRO A 149 -5.30 -3.09 -20.82
N VAL A 150 -4.09 -3.30 -20.29
CA VAL A 150 -3.02 -2.28 -20.27
C VAL A 150 -1.65 -2.87 -20.61
N GLU A 151 -0.79 -2.04 -21.18
CA GLU A 151 0.59 -2.39 -21.53
C GLU A 151 1.62 -1.74 -20.61
N GLN A 152 1.28 -0.59 -20.01
CA GLN A 152 2.21 0.27 -19.28
C GLN A 152 1.64 0.71 -17.93
N ILE A 153 2.52 0.88 -16.95
CA ILE A 153 2.17 1.35 -15.60
C ILE A 153 1.47 2.71 -15.61
N ASP A 154 1.83 3.58 -16.55
CA ASP A 154 1.19 4.88 -16.73
C ASP A 154 -0.32 4.78 -17.00
N GLN A 155 -0.77 3.73 -17.71
CA GLN A 155 -2.20 3.45 -17.93
C GLN A 155 -2.86 2.93 -16.65
N VAL A 156 -2.17 2.04 -15.93
CA VAL A 156 -2.63 1.53 -14.62
C VAL A 156 -2.89 2.69 -13.66
N LEU A 157 -1.92 3.60 -13.51
CA LEU A 157 -2.02 4.76 -12.61
C LEU A 157 -3.20 5.65 -12.98
N LYS A 158 -3.43 5.88 -14.28
CA LYS A 158 -4.56 6.68 -14.77
C LYS A 158 -5.92 6.07 -14.43
N LEU A 159 -6.03 4.74 -14.46
CA LEU A 159 -7.27 4.03 -14.17
C LEU A 159 -7.51 3.86 -12.67
N ALA A 160 -6.44 3.71 -11.89
CA ALA A 160 -6.50 3.37 -10.47
C ALA A 160 -6.48 4.57 -9.52
N LEU A 161 -5.77 5.65 -9.84
CA LEU A 161 -5.73 6.85 -8.99
C LEU A 161 -6.94 7.75 -9.22
N THR A 162 -7.34 8.51 -8.21
CA THR A 162 -8.45 9.47 -8.36
C THR A 162 -8.10 10.67 -9.23
N GLU A 163 -6.81 10.99 -9.35
CA GLU A 163 -6.27 11.99 -10.26
C GLU A 163 -4.86 11.58 -10.73
N MET A 164 -4.44 12.10 -11.88
CA MET A 164 -3.09 11.82 -12.38
C MET A 164 -2.04 12.67 -11.67
N PRO A 165 -0.94 12.08 -11.18
CA PRO A 165 0.18 12.85 -10.68
C PRO A 165 0.69 13.79 -11.77
N SER A 166 0.92 15.05 -11.41
CA SER A 166 1.48 16.06 -12.30
C SER A 166 2.67 16.75 -11.64
N PRO A 167 3.65 17.24 -12.42
CA PRO A 167 4.69 18.10 -11.87
C PRO A 167 4.04 19.37 -11.32
N HIS A 168 3.93 19.50 -10.01
CA HIS A 168 3.51 20.75 -9.41
C HIS A 168 4.71 21.71 -9.36
N ASP A 169 4.55 22.90 -9.92
CA ASP A 169 5.44 24.04 -9.69
C ASP A 169 5.29 24.51 -8.24
N GLY A 170 5.94 23.79 -7.31
CA GLY A 170 6.07 24.19 -5.91
C GLY A 170 4.99 23.66 -4.97
N VAL A 171 5.29 22.57 -4.27
CA VAL A 171 4.79 22.35 -2.90
C VAL A 171 5.93 21.81 -2.03
N SER A 172 6.38 22.68 -1.13
CA SER A 172 7.14 22.34 0.07
C SER A 172 6.38 21.29 0.89
N ALA A 173 7.10 20.26 1.35
CA ALA A 173 6.76 19.35 2.44
C ALA A 173 5.38 19.60 3.08
N GLY A 174 4.36 18.92 2.55
CA GLY A 174 3.08 18.82 3.23
C GLY A 174 3.31 18.15 4.57
N LYS A 175 3.19 18.93 5.65
CA LYS A 175 3.09 18.43 7.02
C LYS A 175 2.08 17.29 7.03
N VAL A 176 2.53 16.09 7.39
CA VAL A 176 1.64 15.04 7.88
C VAL A 176 0.81 15.67 9.00
N LYS A 177 -0.49 15.86 8.78
CA LYS A 177 -1.40 16.23 9.85
C LYS A 177 -1.42 15.05 10.81
N GLN A 178 -0.66 15.15 11.90
CA GLN A 178 -0.82 14.26 13.04
C GLN A 178 -2.28 14.30 13.47
N VAL A 179 -2.95 13.15 13.39
CA VAL A 179 -4.22 12.94 14.05
C VAL A 179 -3.89 12.89 15.55
N PRO A 180 -4.43 13.79 16.40
CA PRO A 180 -4.15 13.74 17.82
C PRO A 180 -4.74 12.46 18.39
N ILE A 181 -3.87 11.59 18.91
CA ILE A 181 -4.27 10.43 19.70
C ILE A 181 -4.74 11.02 21.03
N SER A 182 -6.05 10.96 21.26
CA SER A 182 -6.65 11.25 22.56
C SER A 182 -6.07 10.27 23.57
N GLU A 183 -5.20 10.77 24.45
CA GLU A 183 -4.85 10.07 25.69
C GLU A 183 -6.13 9.97 26.51
N LYS A 184 -6.67 8.76 26.65
CA LYS A 184 -7.64 8.47 27.71
C LYS A 184 -6.86 8.22 28.98
N GLU A 185 -7.05 9.13 29.92
CA GLU A 185 -6.61 9.05 31.31
C GLU A 185 -7.00 7.70 31.93
N SER A 186 -6.04 7.13 32.65
CA SER A 186 -6.22 6.03 33.57
C SER A 186 -7.10 6.46 34.73
N ASP A 187 -8.36 6.02 34.77
CA ASP A 187 -9.20 6.18 35.94
C ASP A 187 -8.99 4.98 36.88
N SER A 188 -8.13 5.18 37.90
CA SER A 188 -8.05 4.30 39.06
C SER A 188 -9.04 4.81 40.11
N SER A 189 -10.27 4.29 40.10
CA SER A 189 -11.25 4.61 41.12
C SER A 189 -11.05 3.75 42.39
N ALA A 190 -10.53 4.42 43.41
CA ALA A 190 -10.70 4.30 44.86
C ALA A 190 -11.52 3.13 45.48
N VAL A 191 -11.02 2.65 46.62
CA VAL A 191 -11.80 2.07 47.73
C VAL A 191 -11.35 2.77 49.04
N PRO A 192 -12.24 3.08 50.01
CA PRO A 192 -12.19 4.34 50.75
C PRO A 192 -11.56 4.28 52.15
N ARG A 193 -11.37 5.51 52.67
CA ARG A 193 -10.81 5.91 53.96
C ARG A 193 -11.46 5.22 55.17
N THR A 194 -10.63 4.81 56.12
CA THR A 194 -11.00 4.83 57.54
C THR A 194 -10.01 5.69 58.32
N ASP A 195 -10.64 6.65 59.00
CA ASP A 195 -10.12 7.66 59.90
C ASP A 195 -9.48 7.04 61.16
N ARG A 196 -8.40 7.66 61.67
CA ARG A 196 -8.20 8.03 63.10
C ARG A 196 -6.72 8.15 63.50
N THR A 197 -6.43 9.35 64.03
CA THR A 197 -5.57 9.66 65.18
C THR A 197 -4.04 9.45 65.07
N SER A 198 -3.34 10.59 64.98
CA SER A 198 -2.02 10.86 65.58
C SER A 198 -2.06 10.62 67.11
N PRO A 199 -0.94 10.50 67.88
CA PRO A 199 0.30 11.27 67.73
C PRO A 199 1.62 10.53 68.09
N ASP A 200 2.69 11.33 68.16
CA ASP A 200 4.00 11.12 68.83
C ASP A 200 5.11 10.39 68.04
N CYS A 201 6.17 11.09 67.63
CA CYS A 201 7.30 11.58 68.44
C CYS A 201 8.20 10.42 68.93
N GLN A 202 9.31 10.17 68.23
CA GLN A 202 10.67 10.03 68.79
C GLN A 202 11.69 9.53 67.74
N THR A 203 12.59 10.44 67.37
CA THR A 203 14.05 10.36 67.42
C THR A 203 14.81 9.02 67.67
N ILE A 204 15.84 8.82 66.81
CA ILE A 204 17.20 8.21 66.93
C ILE A 204 17.42 6.67 66.78
N PRO A 205 18.67 6.16 66.53
CA PRO A 205 19.03 5.43 65.30
C PRO A 205 19.67 4.03 65.58
N GLN A 206 20.08 3.32 64.53
CA GLN A 206 21.38 2.63 64.34
C GLN A 206 21.39 1.92 62.99
#